data_AF-A0A7Y7IIZ9-F1
#
_entry.id   AF-A0A7Y7IIZ9-F1
#
_cell.length_a   1.000
_cell.length_b   1.000
_cell.length_c   1.000
_cell.angle_alpha   90.00
_cell.angle_beta   90.00
_cell.angle_gamma   90.00
#
_symmetry.space_group_name_H-M   'P 1'
#
loop_
_entity.id
_entity.type
_entity.pdbx_description
1 polymer ?
#
loop_
_entity_poly.entity_id
_entity_poly.type
_entity_poly.pdbx_seq_one_letter_code
_entity_poly.pdbx_strand_id
1 'polypeptide(L)'
;MIIEFIGPIKPKTADRIAVEYSCSACGAFCAQDATVQQVAELLNSGATAPGVLHFGRYFIHCGEPMEEIAEGVSHLHPPADSQDNPGDAISIHTRRLTCSCGFQLDVPL
;
A
#
# COMPACT_ATOMS: atom_id res chain seq x y z
N MET A 1 6.47 -2.52 -6.46
CA MET A 1 7.06 -3.58 -5.61
C MET A 1 6.14 -3.77 -4.41
N ILE A 2 5.90 -5.01 -3.99
CA ILE A 2 4.97 -5.35 -2.91
C ILE A 2 5.73 -6.23 -1.93
N ILE A 3 5.80 -5.84 -0.66
CA ILE A 3 6.44 -6.67 0.38
C ILE A 3 5.44 -7.74 0.81
N GLU A 4 5.82 -9.01 0.72
CA GLU A 4 4.97 -10.16 1.03
C GLU A 4 5.23 -10.72 2.43
N PHE A 5 6.49 -10.67 2.88
CA PHE A 5 6.92 -11.24 4.14
C PHE A 5 8.02 -10.41 4.81
N ILE A 6 7.92 -10.30 6.13
CA ILE A 6 8.98 -9.80 7.01
C ILE A 6 9.11 -10.79 8.18
N GLY A 7 10.32 -11.29 8.42
CA GLY A 7 10.54 -12.27 9.48
C GLY A 7 11.97 -12.34 9.97
N PRO A 8 12.24 -13.21 10.97
CA PRO A 8 13.59 -13.36 11.51
C PRO A 8 14.50 -14.11 10.51
N ILE A 9 15.75 -13.66 10.39
CA ILE A 9 16.81 -14.44 9.73
C ILE A 9 17.37 -15.52 10.66
N LYS A 10 18.00 -16.55 10.09
CA LYS A 10 18.69 -17.62 10.82
C LYS A 10 20.16 -17.72 10.35
N PRO A 11 21.15 -17.55 11.25
CA PRO A 11 21.04 -17.21 12.67
C PRO A 11 20.52 -15.77 12.89
N LYS A 12 19.88 -15.53 14.03
CA LYS A 12 19.40 -14.19 14.38
C LYS A 12 20.60 -13.24 14.48
N THR A 13 20.55 -12.16 13.72
CA THR A 13 21.52 -11.06 13.82
C THR A 13 20.76 -9.81 14.25
N ALA A 14 21.36 -9.00 15.13
CA ALA A 14 20.76 -7.73 15.54
C ALA A 14 20.46 -6.86 14.31
N ASP A 15 19.31 -6.19 14.35
CA ASP A 15 18.82 -5.25 13.33
C ASP A 15 18.66 -5.80 11.92
N ARG A 16 18.68 -7.12 11.72
CA ARG A 16 18.46 -7.75 10.41
C ARG A 16 17.24 -8.66 10.39
N ILE A 17 16.52 -8.58 9.29
CA ILE A 17 15.28 -9.33 9.03
C ILE A 17 15.28 -9.86 7.60
N ALA A 18 14.61 -10.99 7.41
CA ALA A 18 14.34 -11.54 6.10
C ALA A 18 13.17 -10.77 5.50
N VAL A 19 13.30 -10.37 4.24
CA VAL A 19 12.25 -9.69 3.49
C VAL A 19 12.03 -10.43 2.19
N GLU A 20 10.77 -10.74 1.92
CA GLU A 20 10.36 -11.28 0.63
C GLU A 20 9.42 -10.29 -0.04
N TYR A 21 9.62 -10.08 -1.34
CA TYR A 21 8.84 -9.11 -2.10
C TYR A 21 8.67 -9.52 -3.56
N SER A 22 7.59 -9.02 -4.15
CA SER A 22 7.23 -9.23 -5.55
C SER A 22 7.39 -7.92 -6.33
N CYS A 23 7.99 -7.99 -7.52
CA CYS A 23 7.97 -6.86 -8.44
C CYS A 23 6.62 -6.80 -9.15
N SER A 24 5.86 -5.72 -8.95
CA SER A 24 4.57 -5.51 -9.61
C SER A 24 4.67 -5.33 -11.12
N ALA A 25 5.84 -4.99 -11.66
CA ALA A 25 6.03 -4.76 -13.10
C ALA A 25 6.40 -6.04 -13.88
N CYS A 26 7.23 -6.92 -13.31
CA CYS A 26 7.69 -8.14 -13.99
C CYS A 26 7.28 -9.44 -13.30
N GLY A 27 6.63 -9.38 -12.13
CA GLY A 27 6.19 -10.54 -11.35
C GLY A 27 7.31 -11.32 -10.66
N ALA A 28 8.57 -10.89 -10.77
CA ALA A 28 9.69 -11.58 -10.14
C ALA A 28 9.56 -11.54 -8.61
N PHE A 29 9.79 -12.70 -7.98
CA PHE A 29 9.89 -12.86 -6.54
C PHE A 29 11.35 -12.74 -6.10
N CYS A 30 11.60 -12.04 -5.02
CA CYS A 30 12.93 -11.82 -4.45
C CYS A 30 12.88 -12.01 -2.93
N ALA A 31 13.96 -12.57 -2.37
CA ALA A 31 14.16 -12.71 -0.95
C ALA A 31 15.56 -12.20 -0.59
N GLN A 32 15.67 -11.33 0.43
CA GLN A 32 16.95 -10.82 0.89
C GLN A 32 16.93 -10.49 2.39
N ASP A 33 18.13 -10.47 2.98
CA ASP A 33 18.34 -9.97 4.32
C ASP A 33 18.50 -8.44 4.29
N ALA A 34 17.61 -7.71 4.96
CA ALA A 34 17.66 -6.25 5.05
C ALA A 34 17.78 -5.80 6.52
N THR A 35 18.19 -4.55 6.72
CA THR A 35 18.11 -3.94 8.05
C THR A 35 16.67 -3.51 8.37
N VAL A 36 16.32 -3.46 9.66
CA VAL A 36 15.01 -2.93 10.09
C VAL A 36 14.78 -1.51 9.56
N GLN A 37 15.82 -0.67 9.55
CA GLN A 37 15.75 0.69 9.02
C GLN A 37 15.43 0.72 7.53
N GLN A 38 16.12 -0.08 6.70
CA GLN A 38 15.86 -0.14 5.26
C GLN A 38 14.42 -0.56 4.96
N VAL A 39 13.88 -1.50 5.72
CA VAL A 39 12.49 -1.94 5.55
C VAL A 39 11.50 -0.87 6.00
N ALA A 40 11.79 -0.14 7.08
CA ALA A 40 10.98 0.98 7.53
C ALA A 40 10.95 2.13 6.51
N GLU A 41 12.10 2.52 5.96
CA GLU A 41 12.20 3.54 4.91
C GLU A 41 11.40 3.14 3.67
N LEU A 42 11.52 1.88 3.25
CA LEU A 42 10.78 1.34 2.12
C LEU A 42 9.26 1.38 2.37
N LEU A 43 8.81 0.89 3.52
CA LEU A 43 7.39 0.92 3.92
C LEU A 43 6.84 2.36 3.97
N ASN A 44 7.63 3.31 4.45
CA ASN A 44 7.24 4.71 4.52
C ASN A 44 7.19 5.38 3.13
N SER A 45 8.09 5.01 2.21
CA SER A 45 8.12 5.56 0.85
C SER A 45 6.95 5.13 -0.04
N GLY A 46 6.39 3.94 0.22
CA GLY A 46 5.28 3.37 -0.53
C GLY A 46 3.90 3.65 0.07
N ALA A 47 3.81 4.52 1.08
CA ALA A 47 2.56 4.81 1.78
C ALA A 47 1.50 5.34 0.80
N THR A 48 0.40 4.60 0.66
CA THR A 48 -0.74 4.99 -0.19
C THR A 48 -1.41 6.27 0.31
N ALA A 49 -1.33 6.50 1.62
CA ALA A 49 -1.76 7.72 2.28
C ALA A 49 -0.90 7.96 3.54
N PRO A 50 -0.75 9.21 4.01
CA PRO A 50 -0.05 9.51 5.26
C PRO A 50 -0.60 8.68 6.42
N GLY A 51 0.28 8.02 7.17
CA GLY A 51 -0.11 7.19 8.32
C GLY A 51 -0.66 5.80 7.97
N VAL A 52 -0.73 5.43 6.69
CA VAL A 52 -1.15 4.11 6.23
C VAL A 52 0.04 3.33 5.66
N LEU A 53 0.29 2.15 6.21
CA LEU A 53 1.28 1.22 5.68
C LEU A 53 0.60 0.22 4.75
N HIS A 54 1.18 0.00 3.57
CA HIS A 54 0.76 -1.05 2.64
C HIS A 54 1.73 -2.23 2.72
N PHE A 55 1.24 -3.38 3.17
CA PHE A 55 2.03 -4.59 3.38
C PHE A 55 1.29 -5.81 2.82
N GLY A 56 1.83 -6.38 1.74
CA GLY A 56 1.17 -7.45 0.98
C GLY A 56 -0.19 -6.99 0.49
N ARG A 57 -1.24 -7.64 1.00
CA ARG A 57 -2.65 -7.28 0.74
C ARG A 57 -3.29 -6.38 1.80
N TYR A 58 -2.56 -6.06 2.86
CA TYR A 58 -3.08 -5.36 4.03
C TYR A 58 -2.75 -3.88 3.98
N PHE A 59 -3.73 -3.06 4.32
CA PHE A 59 -3.55 -1.67 4.67
C PHE A 59 -3.61 -1.57 6.18
N ILE A 60 -2.58 -1.00 6.80
CA ILE A 60 -2.41 -0.97 8.24
C ILE A 60 -2.45 0.48 8.70
N HIS A 61 -3.34 0.77 9.64
CA HIS A 61 -3.46 2.07 10.30
C HIS A 61 -3.61 1.85 11.82
N CYS A 62 -3.03 2.71 12.64
CA CYS A 62 -2.92 2.49 14.10
C CYS A 62 -2.25 1.16 14.51
N GLY A 63 -1.48 0.53 13.62
CA GLY A 63 -0.81 -0.75 13.87
C GLY A 63 -1.68 -1.99 13.65
N GLU A 64 -2.92 -1.83 13.19
CA GLU A 64 -3.83 -2.94 12.90
C GLU A 64 -4.25 -2.96 11.42
N PRO A 65 -4.50 -4.15 10.83
CA PRO A 65 -5.09 -4.25 9.50
C PRO A 65 -6.46 -3.56 9.45
N MET A 66 -6.68 -2.73 8.44
CA MET A 66 -7.96 -2.10 8.17
C MET A 66 -8.96 -3.13 7.61
N GLU A 67 -10.22 -2.97 7.99
CA GLU A 67 -11.32 -3.83 7.56
C GLU A 67 -11.96 -3.29 6.28
N GLU A 68 -12.31 -4.17 5.35
CA GLU A 68 -13.05 -3.80 4.14
C GLU A 68 -14.55 -3.73 4.44
N ILE A 69 -15.17 -2.58 4.16
CA ILE A 69 -16.56 -2.32 4.55
C ILE A 69 -17.52 -2.10 3.39
N ALA A 70 -17.02 -1.71 2.21
CA ALA A 70 -17.87 -1.48 1.04
C ALA A 70 -17.06 -1.44 -0.26
N GLU A 71 -17.69 -1.81 -1.38
CA GLU A 71 -17.25 -1.42 -2.72
C GLU A 71 -17.91 -0.09 -3.10
N GLY A 72 -17.21 0.73 -3.88
CA GLY A 72 -17.64 2.06 -4.31
C GLY A 72 -17.12 2.42 -5.70
N VAL A 73 -17.59 3.56 -6.21
CA VAL A 73 -17.08 4.14 -7.46
C VAL A 73 -16.61 5.56 -7.15
N SER A 74 -15.34 5.83 -7.43
CA SER A 74 -14.74 7.16 -7.31
C SER A 74 -14.59 7.78 -8.70
N HIS A 75 -14.91 9.06 -8.83
CA HIS A 75 -14.79 9.78 -10.10
C HIS A 75 -13.57 10.70 -10.08
N LEU A 76 -12.58 10.40 -10.92
CA LEU A 76 -11.48 11.32 -11.18
C LEU A 76 -11.93 12.34 -12.22
N HIS A 77 -11.98 13.60 -11.80
CA HIS A 77 -12.26 14.72 -12.69
C HIS A 77 -10.94 15.23 -13.27
N PRO A 78 -10.89 15.54 -14.57
CA PRO A 78 -9.71 16.19 -15.14
C PRO A 78 -9.46 17.55 -14.45
N PRO A 79 -8.19 18.02 -14.39
CA PRO A 79 -7.87 19.33 -13.86
C PRO A 79 -8.68 20.42 -14.56
N ALA A 80 -9.19 21.38 -13.78
CA ALA A 80 -10.10 22.43 -14.25
C ALA A 80 -9.53 23.31 -15.38
N ASP A 81 -8.21 23.33 -15.57
CA ASP A 81 -7.52 24.14 -16.58
C ASP A 81 -7.53 23.52 -18.00
N SER A 82 -8.20 22.38 -18.18
CA SER A 82 -8.32 21.69 -19.47
C SER A 82 -9.44 22.32 -20.32
N GLN A 83 -9.27 23.57 -20.77
CA GLN A 83 -10.32 24.36 -21.44
C GLN A 83 -10.80 23.84 -22.80
N ASP A 84 -10.17 22.82 -23.41
CA ASP A 84 -10.45 22.42 -24.81
C ASP A 84 -11.05 21.02 -25.01
N ASN A 85 -11.39 20.29 -23.94
CA ASN A 85 -12.16 19.06 -24.08
C ASN A 85 -12.84 18.72 -22.75
N PRO A 86 -14.18 18.56 -22.68
CA PRO A 86 -14.81 17.96 -21.52
C PRO A 86 -14.42 16.48 -21.50
N GLY A 87 -13.24 16.18 -20.94
CA GLY A 87 -12.80 14.81 -20.74
C GLY A 87 -13.81 14.11 -19.83
N ASP A 88 -14.39 13.02 -20.30
CA ASP A 88 -15.32 12.19 -19.53
C ASP A 88 -14.71 11.86 -18.16
N ALA A 89 -15.52 12.01 -17.10
CA ALA A 89 -15.10 11.66 -15.76
C ALA A 89 -14.70 10.18 -15.72
N ILE A 90 -13.44 9.91 -15.36
CA ILE A 90 -12.94 8.54 -15.27
C ILE A 90 -13.49 7.96 -13.99
N SER A 91 -14.39 6.98 -14.13
CA SER A 91 -14.95 6.24 -13.01
C SER A 91 -14.02 5.08 -12.67
N ILE A 92 -13.54 5.05 -11.43
CA ILE A 92 -12.66 4.00 -10.90
C ILE A 92 -13.43 3.25 -9.83
N HIS A 93 -13.50 1.93 -9.98
CA HIS A 93 -14.01 1.06 -8.94
C HIS A 93 -13.02 1.05 -7.78
N THR A 94 -13.52 1.30 -6.58
CA THR A 94 -12.73 1.37 -5.36
C THR A 94 -13.33 0.46 -4.31
N ARG A 95 -12.52 0.01 -3.37
CA ARG A 95 -13.00 -0.57 -2.11
C ARG A 95 -12.66 0.37 -0.95
N ARG A 96 -13.56 0.44 0.01
CA ARG A 96 -13.42 1.26 1.21
C ARG A 96 -12.91 0.42 2.36
N LEU A 97 -11.81 0.86 2.94
CA LEU A 97 -11.21 0.29 4.12
C LEU A 97 -11.44 1.20 5.33
N THR A 98 -11.65 0.63 6.52
CA THR A 98 -11.82 1.37 7.77
C THR A 98 -10.86 0.88 8.85
N CYS A 99 -10.35 1.81 9.65
CA CYS A 99 -9.64 1.53 10.88
C CYS A 99 -10.60 1.68 12.07
N SER A 100 -10.33 0.96 13.16
CA SER A 100 -11.09 1.05 14.43
C SER A 100 -11.08 2.46 15.04
N CYS A 101 -10.11 3.30 14.69
CA CYS A 101 -10.05 4.71 15.11
C CYS A 101 -11.00 5.64 14.32
N GLY A 102 -11.71 5.13 13.31
CA GLY A 102 -12.63 5.89 12.46
C GLY A 102 -12.01 6.44 11.17
N PHE A 103 -10.71 6.25 10.95
CA PHE A 103 -10.06 6.59 9.68
C PHE A 103 -10.55 5.69 8.55
N GLN A 104 -10.78 6.26 7.36
CA GLN A 104 -11.23 5.55 6.16
C GLN A 104 -10.32 5.82 4.97
N LEU A 105 -10.15 4.83 4.11
CA LEU A 105 -9.37 4.91 2.88
C LEU A 105 -10.09 4.22 1.74
N ASP A 106 -10.34 4.94 0.65
CA ASP A 106 -10.78 4.34 -0.61
C ASP A 106 -9.54 3.95 -1.42
N VAL A 107 -9.47 2.66 -1.81
CA VAL A 107 -8.36 2.08 -2.57
C VAL A 107 -8.90 1.60 -3.92
N PRO A 108 -8.24 1.90 -5.04
CA PRO A 108 -8.61 1.31 -6.33
C PRO A 108 -8.62 -0.22 -6.28
N LEU A 109 -9.61 -0.81 -6.96
CA LEU A 109 -9.68 -2.24 -7.23
C LEU A 109 -8.70 -2.65 -8.35
#